data_AF-A0A9P5NFK0-F1
#
_entry.id   AF-A0A9P5NFK0-F1
#
_cell.length_a   1.000
_cell.length_b   1.000
_cell.length_c   1.000
_cell.angle_alpha   90.00
_cell.angle_beta   90.00
_cell.angle_gamma   90.00
#
_symmetry.space_group_name_H-M   'P 1'
#
loop_
_entity.id
_entity.type
_entity.pdbx_description
1 polymer ?
#
loop_
_entity_poly.entity_id
_entity_poly.type
_entity_poly.pdbx_seq_one_letter_code
_entity_poly.pdbx_strand_id
1 'polypeptide(L)'
;MSAPFRVSSSFLNTLKALFPENASRTTGLSASTESSILRNPWYIVAAVTFSASNRPEGVPRVFEHVLEDLRRNGSNHGAAVAEEKLLAQKLREALFKSGLISGYPKAINALKALHDVMPEELKETNIQRDTHISLAEYSNIGNNLFQSVYGEKAGSVQGLLNSIYPDMGWFSKTIGYGVVYGHVETLSALETSYMLVAALIAGDTPQQIAWHLDGARRSGASLEEIQAVRQLSMEAAKFSGVQWQHSVPEIDLPQN
;
A
#
# COMPACT_ATOMS: atom_id res chain seq x y z
N MET A 1 -3.01 30.92 -13.54
CA MET A 1 -2.68 30.25 -12.26
C MET A 1 -3.58 29.03 -12.16
N SER A 2 -3.02 27.82 -12.02
CA SER A 2 -3.82 26.61 -11.79
C SER A 2 -4.46 26.70 -10.39
N ALA A 3 -5.69 26.23 -10.24
CA ALA A 3 -6.33 26.13 -8.92
C ALA A 3 -5.46 25.29 -7.97
N PRO A 4 -5.43 25.61 -6.67
CA PRO A 4 -4.69 24.81 -5.70
C PRO A 4 -5.26 23.40 -5.64
N PHE A 5 -4.38 22.39 -5.61
CA PHE A 5 -4.77 20.99 -5.48
C PHE A 5 -5.51 20.80 -4.14
N ARG A 6 -6.77 20.35 -4.20
CA ARG A 6 -7.63 20.18 -3.01
C ARG A 6 -8.38 18.85 -3.09
N VAL A 7 -8.10 17.97 -2.15
CA VAL A 7 -8.82 16.70 -1.97
C VAL A 7 -10.05 16.93 -1.10
N SER A 8 -11.24 16.82 -1.68
CA SER A 8 -12.51 16.97 -0.95
C SER A 8 -12.97 15.64 -0.34
N SER A 9 -13.78 15.71 0.73
CA SER A 9 -14.43 14.51 1.29
C SER A 9 -15.35 13.82 0.28
N SER A 10 -15.99 14.58 -0.63
CA SER A 10 -16.81 13.97 -1.69
C SER A 10 -15.97 13.11 -2.63
N PHE A 11 -14.77 13.57 -3.00
CA PHE A 11 -13.85 12.79 -3.83
C PHE A 11 -13.37 11.54 -3.09
N LEU A 12 -12.97 11.67 -1.82
CA LEU A 12 -12.58 10.51 -1.00
C LEU A 12 -13.71 9.48 -0.88
N ASN A 13 -14.96 9.92 -0.71
CA ASN A 13 -16.12 9.02 -0.71
C ASN A 13 -16.28 8.27 -2.05
N THR A 14 -16.03 8.93 -3.19
CA THR A 14 -16.06 8.24 -4.49
C THR A 14 -14.98 7.18 -4.61
N LEU A 15 -13.77 7.44 -4.11
CA LEU A 15 -12.69 6.45 -4.08
C LEU A 15 -13.01 5.27 -3.16
N LYS A 16 -13.53 5.55 -1.96
CA LYS A 16 -13.97 4.54 -0.99
C LYS A 16 -15.06 3.62 -1.56
N ALA A 17 -16.02 4.19 -2.30
CA ALA A 17 -17.13 3.46 -2.89
C ALA A 17 -16.73 2.47 -4.01
N LEU A 18 -15.50 2.54 -4.52
CA LEU A 18 -14.99 1.56 -5.49
C LEU A 18 -14.74 0.19 -4.85
N PHE A 19 -14.50 0.13 -3.54
CA PHE A 19 -14.28 -1.11 -2.82
C PHE A 19 -15.60 -1.78 -2.43
N PRO A 20 -15.70 -3.11 -2.48
CA PRO A 20 -16.91 -3.82 -2.07
C PRO A 20 -17.19 -3.64 -0.57
N GLU A 21 -18.45 -3.35 -0.22
CA GLU A 21 -18.90 -3.11 1.16
C GLU A 21 -18.62 -4.29 2.10
N ASN A 22 -18.61 -5.51 1.56
CA ASN A 22 -18.40 -6.77 2.27
C ASN A 22 -17.02 -7.38 1.99
N ALA A 23 -15.95 -6.58 1.87
CA ALA A 23 -14.58 -7.08 1.99
C ALA A 23 -14.31 -7.60 3.43
N SER A 24 -15.07 -8.60 3.85
CA SER A 24 -14.89 -9.35 5.08
C SER A 24 -13.66 -10.22 4.88
N ARG A 25 -12.53 -9.79 5.45
CA ARG A 25 -11.33 -10.60 5.44
C ARG A 25 -10.82 -10.87 6.83
N THR A 26 -10.77 -12.16 7.13
CA THR A 26 -10.09 -12.80 8.24
C THR A 26 -8.76 -13.39 7.74
N THR A 27 -7.77 -12.54 7.42
CA THR A 27 -6.45 -13.04 7.02
C THR A 27 -5.35 -12.31 7.79
N GLY A 28 -5.08 -12.81 9.00
CA GLY A 28 -4.06 -12.31 9.93
C GLY A 28 -4.45 -12.59 11.38
N LEU A 29 -3.46 -12.79 12.27
CA LEU A 29 -3.68 -12.95 13.71
C LEU A 29 -4.41 -11.75 14.37
N SER A 30 -4.49 -10.58 13.69
CA SER A 30 -5.21 -9.37 14.11
C SER A 30 -6.64 -9.24 13.57
N ALA A 31 -7.07 -10.09 12.64
CA ALA A 31 -8.28 -9.85 11.85
C ALA A 31 -9.60 -9.97 12.64
N SER A 32 -9.55 -10.55 13.85
CA SER A 32 -10.70 -10.64 14.75
C SER A 32 -11.00 -9.34 15.51
N THR A 33 -10.12 -8.35 15.46
CA THR A 33 -10.23 -7.09 16.23
C THR A 33 -10.35 -5.82 15.38
N GLU A 34 -10.19 -5.88 14.05
CA GLU A 34 -10.28 -4.71 13.18
C GLU A 34 -11.74 -4.41 12.76
N SER A 35 -12.17 -3.14 12.86
CA SER A 35 -13.48 -2.72 12.34
C SER A 35 -13.59 -2.90 10.82
N SER A 36 -14.84 -2.93 10.34
CA SER A 36 -15.13 -2.90 8.89
C SER A 36 -14.49 -1.71 8.17
N ILE A 37 -14.24 -0.59 8.87
CA ILE A 37 -13.61 0.61 8.32
C ILE A 37 -12.16 0.32 7.96
N LEU A 38 -11.38 -0.29 8.87
CA LEU A 38 -9.96 -0.56 8.64
C LEU A 38 -9.70 -1.80 7.79
N ARG A 39 -10.65 -2.75 7.75
CA ARG A 39 -10.61 -3.92 6.86
C ARG A 39 -10.72 -3.55 5.38
N ASN A 40 -11.33 -2.41 5.06
CA ASN A 40 -11.39 -1.91 3.69
C ASN A 40 -10.12 -1.07 3.39
N PRO A 41 -9.18 -1.56 2.54
CA PRO A 41 -7.86 -0.96 2.40
C PRO A 41 -7.83 0.26 1.46
N TRP A 42 -8.99 0.81 1.05
CA TRP A 42 -9.06 1.93 0.11
C TRP A 42 -8.16 3.12 0.50
N TYR A 43 -8.02 3.38 1.80
CA TYR A 43 -7.22 4.49 2.34
C TYR A 43 -5.71 4.28 2.14
N ILE A 44 -5.25 3.01 2.18
CA ILE A 44 -3.85 2.66 1.87
C ILE A 44 -3.58 2.98 0.39
N VAL A 45 -4.46 2.51 -0.50
CA VAL A 45 -4.34 2.70 -1.95
C VAL A 45 -4.37 4.20 -2.30
N ALA A 46 -5.31 4.95 -1.72
CA ALA A 46 -5.44 6.39 -1.96
C ALA A 46 -4.20 7.18 -1.49
N ALA A 47 -3.76 6.97 -0.24
CA ALA A 47 -2.63 7.69 0.32
C ALA A 47 -1.32 7.41 -0.44
N VAL A 48 -1.08 6.14 -0.79
CA VAL A 48 0.09 5.75 -1.59
C VAL A 48 0.03 6.35 -2.99
N THR A 49 -1.14 6.37 -3.63
CA THR A 49 -1.30 6.97 -4.95
C THR A 49 -0.99 8.46 -4.94
N PHE A 50 -1.49 9.21 -3.93
CA PHE A 50 -1.17 10.62 -3.77
C PHE A 50 0.33 10.85 -3.55
N SER A 51 0.96 10.05 -2.67
CA SER A 51 2.41 10.09 -2.44
C SER A 51 3.19 9.86 -3.73
N ALA A 52 2.92 8.76 -4.43
CA ALA A 52 3.63 8.37 -5.66
C ALA A 52 3.42 9.38 -6.81
N SER A 53 2.25 10.02 -6.86
CA SER A 53 1.90 11.10 -7.79
C SER A 53 2.50 12.47 -7.41
N ASN A 54 3.35 12.53 -6.38
CA ASN A 54 3.96 13.75 -5.86
C ASN A 54 2.92 14.81 -5.40
N ARG A 55 1.87 14.34 -4.73
CA ARG A 55 0.81 15.14 -4.09
C ARG A 55 0.72 14.84 -2.59
N PRO A 56 1.76 15.11 -1.79
CA PRO A 56 1.78 14.79 -0.37
C PRO A 56 0.62 15.45 0.41
N GLU A 57 0.05 16.54 -0.10
CA GLU A 57 -1.09 17.24 0.50
C GLU A 57 -2.38 16.41 0.53
N GLY A 58 -2.49 15.39 -0.32
CA GLY A 58 -3.63 14.47 -0.31
C GLY A 58 -3.60 13.48 0.87
N VAL A 59 -2.42 13.18 1.40
CA VAL A 59 -2.22 12.16 2.44
C VAL A 59 -2.88 12.54 3.78
N PRO A 60 -2.68 13.75 4.34
CA PRO A 60 -3.40 14.21 5.53
C PRO A 60 -4.93 14.10 5.38
N ARG A 61 -5.45 14.44 4.20
CA ARG A 61 -6.90 14.43 3.94
C ARG A 61 -7.48 13.03 3.98
N VAL A 62 -6.75 12.02 3.50
CA VAL A 62 -7.15 10.61 3.62
C VAL A 62 -7.15 10.19 5.09
N PHE A 63 -6.09 10.51 5.84
CA PHE A 63 -5.99 10.17 7.27
C PHE A 63 -7.14 10.78 8.08
N GLU A 64 -7.34 12.09 8.00
CA GLU A 64 -8.39 12.81 8.71
C GLU A 64 -9.78 12.24 8.39
N HIS A 65 -10.04 11.93 7.12
CA HIS A 65 -11.32 11.40 6.68
C HIS A 65 -11.63 10.02 7.30
N VAL A 66 -10.65 9.11 7.32
CA VAL A 66 -10.84 7.78 7.95
C VAL A 66 -10.89 7.92 9.47
N LEU A 67 -10.10 8.81 10.06
CA LEU A 67 -10.11 9.08 11.50
C LEU A 67 -11.48 9.60 11.97
N GLU A 68 -12.09 10.51 11.22
CA GLU A 68 -13.44 10.98 11.46
C GLU A 68 -14.48 9.86 11.36
N ASP A 69 -14.35 8.97 10.37
CA ASP A 69 -15.22 7.80 10.22
C ASP A 69 -15.10 6.85 11.42
N LEU A 70 -13.89 6.59 11.92
CA LEU A 70 -13.67 5.77 13.13
C LEU A 70 -14.30 6.44 14.36
N ARG A 71 -14.06 7.73 14.57
CA ARG A 71 -14.60 8.48 15.72
C ARG A 71 -16.12 8.57 15.72
N ARG A 72 -16.75 8.65 14.54
CA ARG A 72 -18.21 8.66 14.39
C ARG A 72 -18.84 7.30 14.69
N ASN A 73 -18.15 6.19 14.43
CA ASN A 73 -18.70 4.84 14.51
C ASN A 73 -18.15 3.99 15.67
N GLY A 74 -17.17 4.50 16.42
CA GLY A 74 -16.54 3.78 17.52
C GLY A 74 -17.48 3.56 18.70
N SER A 75 -17.65 2.30 19.11
CA SER A 75 -18.29 1.93 20.39
C SER A 75 -17.21 1.54 21.41
N ASN A 76 -17.31 2.12 22.61
CA ASN A 76 -16.32 2.10 23.72
C ASN A 76 -14.99 2.84 23.45
N HIS A 77 -14.64 3.76 24.36
CA HIS A 77 -13.46 4.65 24.26
C HIS A 77 -12.12 3.91 24.06
N GLY A 78 -11.92 2.76 24.70
CA GLY A 78 -10.65 2.02 24.63
C GLY A 78 -10.40 1.33 23.28
N ALA A 79 -11.45 0.79 22.64
CA ALA A 79 -11.33 0.19 21.31
C ALA A 79 -11.08 1.26 20.24
N ALA A 80 -11.73 2.43 20.37
CA ALA A 80 -11.54 3.54 19.44
C ALA A 80 -10.07 3.98 19.35
N VAL A 81 -9.38 4.19 20.48
CA VAL A 81 -7.97 4.62 20.47
C VAL A 81 -7.04 3.59 19.82
N ALA A 82 -7.30 2.30 19.99
CA ALA A 82 -6.51 1.25 19.36
C ALA A 82 -6.65 1.26 17.83
N GLU A 83 -7.85 1.51 17.31
CA GLU A 83 -8.09 1.62 15.87
C GLU A 83 -7.48 2.89 15.27
N GLU A 84 -7.54 4.03 15.96
CA GLU A 84 -6.88 5.26 15.52
C GLU A 84 -5.36 5.07 15.42
N LYS A 85 -4.76 4.37 16.39
CA LYS A 85 -3.34 4.03 16.37
C LYS A 85 -3.00 3.09 15.22
N LEU A 86 -3.82 2.06 14.99
CA LEU A 86 -3.63 1.13 13.88
C LEU A 86 -3.72 1.82 12.52
N LEU A 87 -4.70 2.72 12.32
CA LEU A 87 -4.81 3.55 11.11
C LEU A 87 -3.51 4.32 10.86
N ALA A 88 -3.02 5.02 11.88
CA ALA A 88 -1.81 5.82 11.78
C ALA A 88 -0.58 4.96 11.45
N GLN A 89 -0.47 3.77 12.05
CA GLN A 89 0.58 2.80 11.76
C GLN A 89 0.50 2.27 10.31
N LYS A 90 -0.69 1.84 9.85
CA LYS A 90 -0.89 1.34 8.48
C LYS A 90 -0.54 2.38 7.41
N LEU A 91 -0.95 3.64 7.59
CA LEU A 91 -0.61 4.71 6.65
C LEU A 91 0.89 5.02 6.62
N ARG A 92 1.55 5.15 7.78
CA ARG A 92 3.00 5.35 7.83
C ARG A 92 3.75 4.22 7.14
N GLU A 93 3.35 2.99 7.43
CA GLU A 93 3.98 1.80 6.88
C GLU A 93 3.81 1.74 5.35
N ALA A 94 2.62 2.01 4.84
CA ALA A 94 2.33 2.02 3.41
C ALA A 94 3.18 3.06 2.67
N LEU A 95 3.25 4.28 3.21
CA LEU A 95 4.02 5.38 2.62
C LEU A 95 5.51 5.06 2.63
N PHE A 96 6.04 4.56 3.75
CA PHE A 96 7.44 4.16 3.86
C PHE A 96 7.80 3.05 2.85
N LYS A 97 7.03 1.94 2.83
CA LYS A 97 7.24 0.84 1.89
C LYS A 97 7.19 1.30 0.43
N SER A 98 6.24 2.19 0.10
CA SER A 98 6.07 2.68 -1.27
C SER A 98 7.26 3.51 -1.79
N GLY A 99 8.07 4.09 -0.90
CA GLY A 99 9.22 4.92 -1.27
C GLY A 99 10.27 4.18 -2.08
N LEU A 100 10.37 2.85 -1.93
CA LEU A 100 11.32 2.03 -2.68
C LEU A 100 11.07 2.07 -4.20
N ILE A 101 9.81 2.14 -4.62
CA ILE A 101 9.42 2.10 -6.03
C ILE A 101 8.90 3.44 -6.57
N SER A 102 8.39 4.32 -5.71
CA SER A 102 7.84 5.62 -6.12
C SER A 102 8.84 6.77 -5.98
N GLY A 103 9.91 6.57 -5.20
CA GLY A 103 10.96 7.54 -4.92
C GLY A 103 11.00 7.97 -3.45
N TYR A 104 12.17 7.81 -2.83
CA TYR A 104 12.39 8.12 -1.42
C TYR A 104 12.00 9.56 -1.01
N PRO A 105 12.29 10.62 -1.80
CA PRO A 105 11.85 11.99 -1.47
C PRO A 105 10.33 12.16 -1.41
N LYS A 106 9.58 11.47 -2.28
CA LYS A 106 8.10 11.54 -2.26
C LYS A 106 7.54 10.93 -0.98
N ALA A 107 8.08 9.77 -0.58
CA ALA A 107 7.72 9.14 0.68
C ALA A 107 8.05 10.02 1.89
N ILE A 108 9.23 10.67 1.92
CA ILE A 108 9.59 11.63 2.99
C ILE A 108 8.58 12.77 3.05
N ASN A 109 8.26 13.40 1.92
CA ASN A 109 7.31 14.52 1.89
C ASN A 109 5.90 14.10 2.36
N ALA A 110 5.44 12.91 1.94
CA ALA A 110 4.15 12.37 2.36
C ALA A 110 4.11 12.01 3.85
N LEU A 111 5.16 11.37 4.37
CA LEU A 111 5.28 11.04 5.79
C LEU A 111 5.36 12.30 6.64
N LYS A 112 6.10 13.32 6.19
CA LYS A 112 6.15 14.62 6.86
C LYS A 112 4.77 15.28 6.90
N ALA A 113 4.08 15.35 5.76
CA ALA A 113 2.74 15.93 5.69
C ALA A 113 1.76 15.21 6.64
N LEU A 114 1.83 13.87 6.69
CA LEU A 114 1.04 13.07 7.62
C LEU A 114 1.41 13.37 9.09
N HIS A 115 2.70 13.46 9.42
CA HIS A 115 3.20 13.77 10.77
C HIS A 115 2.69 15.14 11.26
N ASP A 116 2.72 16.15 10.40
CA ASP A 116 2.37 17.53 10.76
C ASP A 116 0.93 17.68 11.26
N VAL A 117 -0.01 16.81 10.81
CA VAL A 117 -1.42 16.83 11.24
C VAL A 117 -1.74 15.79 12.32
N MET A 118 -0.77 14.98 12.72
CA MET A 118 -1.01 13.83 13.57
C MET A 118 -1.11 14.23 15.05
N PRO A 119 -2.16 13.79 15.79
CA PRO A 119 -2.20 13.92 17.25
C PRO A 119 -0.98 13.27 17.91
N GLU A 120 -0.46 13.86 18.98
CA GLU A 120 0.78 13.41 19.64
C GLU A 120 0.69 11.94 20.09
N GLU A 121 -0.47 11.52 20.59
CA GLU A 121 -0.76 10.16 21.03
C GLU A 121 -0.74 9.11 19.91
N LEU A 122 -0.85 9.53 18.64
CA LEU A 122 -0.82 8.65 17.47
C LEU A 122 0.54 8.63 16.75
N LYS A 123 1.50 9.47 17.17
CA LYS A 123 2.85 9.51 16.58
C LYS A 123 3.66 8.29 16.98
N GLU A 124 4.41 7.75 16.03
CA GLU A 124 5.32 6.63 16.28
C GLU A 124 6.66 7.14 16.79
N THR A 125 7.21 6.45 17.79
CA THR A 125 8.51 6.77 18.40
C THR A 125 9.49 5.61 18.32
N ASN A 126 9.04 4.41 17.94
CA ASN A 126 9.85 3.21 17.86
C ASN A 126 10.08 2.78 16.41
N ILE A 127 11.27 2.21 16.17
CA ILE A 127 11.56 1.54 14.91
C ILE A 127 10.76 0.24 14.86
N GLN A 128 10.07 -0.01 13.74
CA GLN A 128 9.22 -1.19 13.59
C GLN A 128 9.97 -2.42 13.06
N ARG A 129 11.10 -2.22 12.38
CA ARG A 129 11.97 -3.31 11.92
C ARG A 129 12.88 -3.77 13.05
N ASP A 130 13.15 -5.07 13.10
CA ASP A 130 14.17 -5.63 13.99
C ASP A 130 15.59 -5.30 13.48
N THR A 131 16.24 -4.33 14.12
CA THR A 131 17.60 -3.89 13.75
C THR A 131 18.71 -4.82 14.24
N HIS A 132 18.37 -5.95 14.88
CA HIS A 132 19.34 -6.89 15.46
C HIS A 132 19.50 -8.18 14.66
N ILE A 133 18.56 -8.52 13.77
CA ILE A 133 18.71 -9.67 12.88
C ILE A 133 19.62 -9.35 11.69
N SER A 134 20.27 -10.38 11.16
CA SER A 134 21.22 -10.29 10.06
C SER A 134 20.54 -10.07 8.71
N LEU A 135 21.30 -9.54 7.73
CA LEU A 135 20.84 -9.49 6.34
C LEU A 135 20.55 -10.88 5.76
N ALA A 136 21.22 -11.93 6.25
CA ALA A 136 20.93 -13.30 5.84
C ALA A 136 19.54 -13.75 6.30
N GLU A 137 19.15 -13.42 7.54
CA GLU A 137 17.80 -13.67 8.05
C GLU A 137 16.74 -12.86 7.29
N TYR A 138 17.00 -11.58 7.03
CA TYR A 138 16.13 -10.78 6.16
C TYR A 138 16.03 -11.35 4.75
N SER A 139 17.11 -11.91 4.20
CA SER A 139 17.07 -12.58 2.90
C SER A 139 16.17 -13.81 2.91
N ASN A 140 16.08 -14.55 4.02
CA ASN A 140 15.16 -15.68 4.15
C ASN A 140 13.70 -15.22 4.19
N ILE A 141 13.41 -14.18 4.97
CA ILE A 141 12.09 -13.53 5.02
C ILE A 141 11.69 -13.09 3.60
N GLY A 142 12.60 -12.38 2.93
CA GLY A 142 12.38 -11.87 1.59
C GLY A 142 12.18 -12.95 0.55
N ASN A 143 12.94 -14.05 0.62
CA ASN A 143 12.75 -15.18 -0.30
C ASN A 143 11.36 -15.83 -0.14
N ASN A 144 10.87 -15.97 1.10
CA ASN A 144 9.54 -16.51 1.36
C ASN A 144 8.43 -15.58 0.82
N LEU A 145 8.53 -14.28 1.08
CA LEU A 145 7.55 -13.31 0.57
C LEU A 145 7.62 -13.17 -0.96
N PHE A 146 8.82 -13.19 -1.55
CA PHE A 146 9.00 -13.15 -2.99
C PHE A 146 8.34 -14.35 -3.66
N GLN A 147 8.51 -15.55 -3.09
CA GLN A 147 7.89 -16.78 -3.60
C GLN A 147 6.35 -16.73 -3.52
N SER A 148 5.77 -16.19 -2.44
CA SER A 148 4.31 -16.06 -2.34
C SER A 148 3.76 -15.03 -3.33
N VAL A 149 4.48 -13.92 -3.55
CA VAL A 149 4.06 -12.87 -4.48
C VAL A 149 4.15 -13.35 -5.92
N TYR A 150 5.23 -14.01 -6.35
CA TYR A 150 5.43 -14.38 -7.77
C TYR A 150 5.02 -15.81 -8.13
N GLY A 151 4.81 -16.70 -7.14
CA GLY A 151 4.41 -18.09 -7.38
C GLY A 151 5.37 -18.83 -8.30
N GLU A 152 4.83 -19.56 -9.28
CA GLU A 152 5.62 -20.30 -10.28
C GLU A 152 6.56 -19.40 -11.11
N LYS A 153 6.21 -18.12 -11.27
CA LYS A 153 7.04 -17.14 -12.00
C LYS A 153 8.25 -16.65 -11.19
N ALA A 154 8.34 -16.97 -9.88
CA ALA A 154 9.40 -16.45 -9.01
C ALA A 154 10.81 -16.77 -9.52
N GLY A 155 11.05 -18.00 -9.98
CA GLY A 155 12.34 -18.39 -10.56
C GLY A 155 12.72 -17.55 -11.78
N SER A 156 11.78 -17.35 -12.70
CA SER A 156 11.98 -16.55 -13.91
C SER A 156 12.19 -15.06 -13.62
N VAL A 157 11.40 -14.49 -12.70
CA VAL A 157 11.56 -13.08 -12.29
C VAL A 157 12.92 -12.89 -11.61
N GLN A 158 13.30 -13.78 -10.70
CA GLN A 158 14.63 -13.69 -10.08
C GLN A 158 15.76 -13.87 -11.10
N GLY A 159 15.60 -14.82 -12.03
CA GLY A 159 16.55 -15.05 -13.11
C GLY A 159 16.75 -13.79 -13.96
N LEU A 160 15.67 -13.09 -14.29
CA LEU A 160 15.71 -11.79 -14.96
C LEU A 160 16.45 -10.74 -14.13
N LEU A 161 16.11 -10.58 -12.84
CA LEU A 161 16.76 -9.58 -11.99
C LEU A 161 18.26 -9.85 -11.83
N ASN A 162 18.65 -11.11 -11.68
CA ASN A 162 20.06 -11.50 -11.62
C ASN A 162 20.80 -11.24 -12.94
N SER A 163 20.14 -11.45 -14.08
CA SER A 163 20.77 -11.32 -15.39
C SER A 163 20.94 -9.87 -15.83
N ILE A 164 19.98 -8.99 -15.52
CA ILE A 164 20.11 -7.55 -15.82
C ILE A 164 21.20 -6.90 -14.97
N TYR A 165 21.27 -7.26 -13.67
CA TYR A 165 22.30 -6.79 -12.75
C TYR A 165 22.26 -7.62 -11.44
N PRO A 166 23.29 -8.42 -11.11
CA PRO A 166 23.27 -9.27 -9.92
C PRO A 166 22.95 -8.55 -8.61
N ASP A 167 23.39 -7.30 -8.43
CA ASP A 167 23.03 -6.51 -7.25
C ASP A 167 21.53 -6.23 -7.20
N MET A 168 20.85 -6.02 -8.33
CA MET A 168 19.39 -5.89 -8.38
C MET A 168 18.72 -7.17 -7.87
N GLY A 169 19.24 -8.33 -8.28
CA GLY A 169 18.76 -9.62 -7.81
C GLY A 169 18.89 -9.81 -6.30
N TRP A 170 20.07 -9.51 -5.75
CA TRP A 170 20.32 -9.58 -4.30
C TRP A 170 19.50 -8.53 -3.54
N PHE A 171 19.53 -7.27 -4.00
CA PHE A 171 18.84 -6.14 -3.40
C PHE A 171 17.33 -6.36 -3.35
N SER A 172 16.73 -6.89 -4.43
CA SER A 172 15.31 -7.24 -4.45
C SER A 172 14.95 -8.23 -3.35
N LYS A 173 15.68 -9.34 -3.20
CA LYS A 173 15.36 -10.35 -2.18
C LYS A 173 15.62 -9.83 -0.77
N THR A 174 16.82 -9.31 -0.53
CA THR A 174 17.27 -9.00 0.83
C THR A 174 16.72 -7.67 1.31
N ILE A 175 16.85 -6.61 0.52
CA ILE A 175 16.44 -5.27 0.94
C ILE A 175 14.96 -5.03 0.63
N GLY A 176 14.54 -5.24 -0.62
CA GLY A 176 13.17 -4.98 -1.04
C GLY A 176 12.17 -5.89 -0.32
N TYR A 177 12.25 -7.20 -0.57
CA TYR A 177 11.31 -8.17 -0.02
C TYR A 177 11.59 -8.55 1.43
N GLY A 178 12.85 -8.52 1.87
CA GLY A 178 13.24 -8.81 3.25
C GLY A 178 12.96 -7.64 4.17
N VAL A 179 13.76 -6.57 4.06
CA VAL A 179 13.73 -5.43 5.00
C VAL A 179 12.50 -4.53 4.81
N VAL A 180 12.15 -4.19 3.56
CA VAL A 180 11.10 -3.20 3.30
C VAL A 180 9.72 -3.84 3.34
N TYR A 181 9.45 -4.83 2.48
CA TYR A 181 8.12 -5.42 2.32
C TYR A 181 7.83 -6.54 3.33
N GLY A 182 8.87 -7.20 3.85
CA GLY A 182 8.78 -8.36 4.75
C GLY A 182 8.24 -8.07 6.14
N HIS A 183 8.14 -6.79 6.54
CA HIS A 183 7.44 -6.37 7.75
C HIS A 183 5.92 -6.45 7.56
N VAL A 184 5.33 -7.62 7.82
CA VAL A 184 3.91 -7.91 7.52
C VAL A 184 2.98 -7.81 8.73
N GLU A 185 3.52 -7.46 9.89
CA GLU A 185 2.81 -7.33 11.15
C GLU A 185 1.88 -6.12 11.17
N THR A 186 2.24 -5.05 10.44
CA THR A 186 1.43 -3.82 10.33
C THR A 186 0.59 -3.79 9.05
N LEU A 187 1.20 -4.14 7.91
CA LEU A 187 0.51 -4.32 6.65
C LEU A 187 0.68 -5.76 6.20
N SER A 188 -0.42 -6.47 6.05
CA SER A 188 -0.43 -7.83 5.52
C SER A 188 0.28 -7.90 4.15
N ALA A 189 0.68 -9.12 3.74
CA ALA A 189 1.26 -9.33 2.41
C ALA A 189 0.33 -8.85 1.28
N LEU A 190 -0.99 -8.97 1.50
CA LEU A 190 -2.00 -8.52 0.56
C LEU A 190 -2.14 -7.00 0.52
N GLU A 191 -2.23 -6.32 1.67
CA GLU A 191 -2.22 -4.85 1.73
C GLU A 191 -0.92 -4.26 1.14
N THR A 192 0.21 -4.94 1.39
CA THR A 192 1.49 -4.59 0.76
C THR A 192 1.42 -4.73 -0.76
N SER A 193 0.76 -5.76 -1.28
CA SER A 193 0.53 -5.91 -2.73
C SER A 193 -0.37 -4.81 -3.30
N TYR A 194 -1.42 -4.39 -2.58
CA TYR A 194 -2.27 -3.26 -2.99
C TYR A 194 -1.52 -1.93 -3.01
N MET A 195 -0.68 -1.68 -2.00
CA MET A 195 0.24 -0.56 -1.96
C MET A 195 1.20 -0.57 -3.17
N LEU A 196 1.72 -1.74 -3.54
CA LEU A 196 2.63 -1.88 -4.68
C LEU A 196 1.91 -1.51 -5.98
N VAL A 197 0.73 -2.07 -6.22
CA VAL A 197 -0.09 -1.74 -7.40
C VAL A 197 -0.37 -0.24 -7.48
N ALA A 198 -0.75 0.40 -6.37
CA ALA A 198 -1.03 1.84 -6.33
C ALA A 198 0.17 2.70 -6.76
N ALA A 199 1.33 2.44 -6.17
CA ALA A 199 2.55 3.17 -6.48
C ALA A 199 3.04 2.92 -7.92
N LEU A 200 2.93 1.69 -8.42
CA LEU A 200 3.35 1.32 -9.77
C LEU A 200 2.42 1.90 -10.84
N ILE A 201 1.10 1.97 -10.58
CA ILE A 201 0.16 2.68 -11.45
C ILE A 201 0.53 4.15 -11.51
N ALA A 202 0.71 4.83 -10.38
CA ALA A 202 1.13 6.23 -10.38
C ALA A 202 2.51 6.47 -11.04
N GLY A 203 3.39 5.45 -11.05
CA GLY A 203 4.72 5.49 -11.64
C GLY A 203 4.81 5.07 -13.12
N ASP A 204 3.70 4.67 -13.75
CA ASP A 204 3.64 4.20 -15.15
C ASP A 204 4.60 3.03 -15.48
N THR A 205 4.58 1.98 -14.65
CA THR A 205 5.44 0.79 -14.81
C THR A 205 4.62 -0.49 -15.13
N PRO A 206 4.14 -0.67 -16.38
CA PRO A 206 3.13 -1.68 -16.74
C PRO A 206 3.54 -3.13 -16.42
N GLN A 207 4.79 -3.51 -16.66
CA GLN A 207 5.24 -4.88 -16.38
C GLN A 207 5.10 -5.22 -14.88
N GLN A 208 5.53 -4.33 -14.01
CA GLN A 208 5.42 -4.52 -12.57
C GLN A 208 3.96 -4.43 -12.10
N ILE A 209 3.14 -3.54 -12.68
CA ILE A 209 1.70 -3.49 -12.38
C ILE A 209 1.08 -4.87 -12.61
N ALA A 210 1.29 -5.48 -13.78
CA ALA A 210 0.76 -6.80 -14.11
C ALA A 210 1.21 -7.87 -13.10
N TRP A 211 2.50 -7.88 -12.74
CA TRP A 211 3.04 -8.83 -11.76
C TRP A 211 2.40 -8.72 -10.38
N HIS A 212 2.16 -7.49 -9.90
CA HIS A 212 1.62 -7.26 -8.57
C HIS A 212 0.10 -7.39 -8.50
N LEU A 213 -0.63 -7.16 -9.60
CA LEU A 213 -2.05 -7.56 -9.71
C LEU A 213 -2.18 -9.09 -9.59
N ASP A 214 -1.34 -9.83 -10.32
CA ASP A 214 -1.24 -11.29 -10.24
C ASP A 214 -0.88 -11.78 -8.81
N GLY A 215 0.05 -11.08 -8.15
CA GLY A 215 0.49 -11.39 -6.79
C GLY A 215 -0.58 -11.13 -5.74
N ALA A 216 -1.36 -10.05 -5.90
CA ALA A 216 -2.51 -9.77 -5.04
C ALA A 216 -3.55 -10.90 -5.15
N ARG A 217 -3.85 -11.39 -6.36
CA ARG A 217 -4.74 -12.54 -6.58
C ARG A 217 -4.26 -13.79 -5.85
N ARG A 218 -2.97 -14.14 -5.98
CA ARG A 218 -2.36 -15.27 -5.26
C ARG A 218 -2.43 -15.11 -3.74
N SER A 219 -2.43 -13.87 -3.25
CA SER A 219 -2.56 -13.54 -1.83
C SER A 219 -4.01 -13.46 -1.35
N GLY A 220 -4.98 -13.89 -2.15
CA GLY A 220 -6.39 -14.00 -1.78
C GLY A 220 -7.29 -12.83 -2.18
N ALA A 221 -6.78 -11.86 -2.96
CA ALA A 221 -7.60 -10.79 -3.57
C ALA A 221 -8.77 -11.35 -4.38
N SER A 222 -10.00 -10.92 -4.05
CA SER A 222 -11.14 -11.11 -4.94
C SER A 222 -10.94 -10.29 -6.22
N LEU A 223 -11.62 -10.69 -7.31
CA LEU A 223 -11.53 -9.96 -8.58
C LEU A 223 -11.99 -8.50 -8.39
N GLU A 224 -13.07 -8.32 -7.64
CA GLU A 224 -13.69 -7.02 -7.33
C GLU A 224 -12.70 -6.10 -6.61
N GLU A 225 -11.93 -6.63 -5.65
CA GLU A 225 -10.93 -5.81 -4.94
C GLU A 225 -9.74 -5.45 -5.81
N ILE A 226 -9.26 -6.35 -6.67
CA ILE A 226 -8.16 -6.02 -7.59
C ILE A 226 -8.64 -4.93 -8.57
N GLN A 227 -9.87 -5.04 -9.08
CA GLN A 227 -10.49 -4.03 -9.93
C GLN A 227 -10.62 -2.68 -9.20
N ALA A 228 -11.08 -2.71 -7.94
CA ALA A 228 -11.20 -1.53 -7.09
C ALA A 228 -9.84 -0.85 -6.85
N VAL A 229 -8.79 -1.61 -6.51
CA VAL A 229 -7.44 -1.10 -6.30
C VAL A 229 -6.92 -0.42 -7.57
N ARG A 230 -7.07 -1.09 -8.72
CA ARG A 230 -6.64 -0.55 -10.02
C ARG A 230 -7.37 0.74 -10.35
N GLN A 231 -8.70 0.71 -10.31
CA GLN A 231 -9.54 1.85 -10.67
C GLN A 231 -9.29 3.03 -9.72
N LEU A 232 -9.24 2.79 -8.40
CA LEU A 232 -8.96 3.84 -7.41
C LEU A 232 -7.60 4.50 -7.69
N SER A 233 -6.58 3.68 -7.93
CA SER A 233 -5.22 4.19 -8.23
C SER A 233 -5.22 5.05 -9.49
N MET A 234 -5.94 4.64 -10.54
CA MET A 234 -6.08 5.43 -11.77
C MET A 234 -6.83 6.75 -11.52
N GLU A 235 -7.95 6.73 -10.82
CA GLU A 235 -8.73 7.95 -10.54
C GLU A 235 -7.94 8.95 -9.67
N ALA A 236 -7.29 8.49 -8.61
CA ALA A 236 -6.48 9.35 -7.74
C ALA A 236 -5.21 9.88 -8.43
N ALA A 237 -4.55 9.08 -9.27
CA ALA A 237 -3.39 9.51 -10.04
C ALA A 237 -3.79 10.53 -11.12
N LYS A 238 -4.89 10.28 -11.85
CA LYS A 238 -5.45 11.22 -12.83
C LYS A 238 -5.84 12.54 -12.18
N PHE A 239 -6.51 12.49 -11.02
CA PHE A 239 -6.84 13.66 -10.22
C PHE A 239 -5.58 14.44 -9.79
N SER A 240 -4.47 13.73 -9.55
CA SER A 240 -3.16 14.31 -9.21
C SER A 240 -2.42 14.93 -10.40
N GLY A 241 -2.90 14.70 -11.62
CA GLY A 241 -2.31 15.18 -12.87
C GLY A 241 -1.33 14.21 -13.52
N VAL A 242 -1.28 12.94 -13.10
CA VAL A 242 -0.47 11.91 -13.76
C VAL A 242 -0.97 11.71 -15.19
N GLN A 243 -0.02 11.62 -16.13
CA GLN A 243 -0.25 11.26 -17.52
C GLN A 243 0.58 10.02 -17.82
N TRP A 244 -0.08 8.92 -18.16
CA TRP A 244 0.59 7.67 -18.51
C TRP A 244 1.05 7.69 -19.95
N GLN A 245 2.24 7.15 -20.21
CA GLN A 245 2.73 6.87 -21.56
C GLN A 245 2.27 5.49 -22.04
N HIS A 246 1.95 4.59 -21.11
CA HIS A 246 1.53 3.22 -21.38
C HIS A 246 0.10 2.96 -20.88
N SER A 247 -0.55 1.96 -21.48
CA SER A 247 -1.83 1.46 -20.93
C SER A 247 -1.59 0.80 -19.58
N VAL A 248 -2.45 1.10 -18.60
CA VAL A 248 -2.45 0.40 -17.31
C VAL A 248 -2.96 -1.03 -17.54
N PRO A 249 -2.19 -2.08 -17.23
CA PRO A 249 -2.61 -3.47 -17.47
C PRO A 249 -3.97 -3.78 -16.86
N GLU A 250 -4.78 -4.56 -17.59
CA GLU A 250 -6.01 -5.16 -17.08
C GLU A 250 -5.69 -6.43 -16.26
N ILE A 251 -6.71 -6.97 -15.60
CA ILE A 251 -6.59 -8.24 -14.88
C ILE A 251 -6.94 -9.36 -15.86
N ASP A 252 -5.95 -10.17 -16.23
CA ASP A 252 -6.18 -11.33 -17.07
C ASP A 252 -7.06 -12.34 -16.31
N LEU A 253 -8.33 -12.41 -16.72
CA LEU A 253 -9.21 -13.50 -16.32
C LEU A 253 -8.69 -14.77 -16.99
N PRO A 254 -8.49 -15.88 -16.25
CA PRO A 254 -8.25 -17.16 -16.91
C PRO A 254 -9.43 -17.41 -17.86
N GLN A 255 -9.11 -17.64 -19.14
CA GLN A 255 -10.10 -18.16 -20.07
C GLN A 255 -10.47 -19.56 -19.58
N ASN A 256 -11.75 -19.73 -19.20
CA ASN A 256 -12.31 -21.03 -18.84
C ASN A 256 -12.21 -22.03 -20.00
#